data_AF-A0ABD0NHG1-F1
#
_entry.id   AF-A0ABD0NHG1-F1
#
_cell.length_a   1.000
_cell.length_b   1.000
_cell.length_c   1.000
_cell.angle_alpha   90.00
_cell.angle_beta   90.00
_cell.angle_gamma   90.00
#
_symmetry.space_group_name_H-M   'P 1'
#
loop_
_entity.id
_entity.type
_entity.pdbx_description
1 polymer ?
#
loop_
_entity_poly.entity_id
_entity_poly.type
_entity_poly.pdbx_seq_one_letter_code
_entity_poly.pdbx_strand_id
1 'polypeptide(L)' 'AVFQQPSTPPSVSGSPMAMPATFAGEAVECSGFLLQVNLFIRMQPQLFTSDDAKVAFLISLLT' A
#
# COMPACT_ATOMS: atom_id res chain seq x y z
N ALA A 1 -0.27 40.75 -22.51
CA ALA A 1 -0.45 40.11 -21.20
C ALA A 1 -0.33 38.61 -21.42
N VAL A 2 0.60 37.94 -20.74
CA VAL A 2 0.77 36.48 -20.83
C VAL A 2 -0.25 35.82 -19.89
N PHE A 3 -1.13 34.99 -20.43
CA PHE A 3 -2.04 34.17 -19.63
C PHE A 3 -1.25 33.00 -19.04
N GLN A 4 -0.91 33.09 -17.75
CA GLN A 4 -0.28 31.99 -17.03
C GLN A 4 -1.35 30.95 -16.70
N GLN A 5 -1.31 29.81 -17.38
CA GLN A 5 -2.13 28.64 -17.06
C GLN A 5 -1.64 28.05 -15.72
N PRO A 6 -2.53 27.74 -14.76
CA PRO A 6 -2.11 27.11 -13.52
C PRO A 6 -1.54 25.72 -13.82
N SER A 7 -0.24 25.56 -13.58
CA SER A 7 0.47 24.29 -13.67
C SER A 7 -0.08 23.35 -12.60
N THR A 8 -1.11 22.56 -12.94
CA THR A 8 -1.50 21.41 -12.12
C THR A 8 -0.29 20.49 -12.00
N PRO A 9 0.18 20.16 -10.78
CA PRO A 9 1.25 19.19 -10.64
C PRO A 9 0.81 17.89 -11.31
N PRO A 10 1.74 17.13 -11.93
CA PRO A 10 1.38 15.81 -12.45
C PRO A 10 0.81 15.02 -11.29
N SER A 11 -0.48 14.72 -11.37
CA SER A 11 -1.08 13.74 -10.48
C SER A 11 -0.30 12.46 -10.76
N VAL A 12 0.60 12.09 -9.83
CA VAL A 12 1.23 10.79 -9.80
C VAL A 12 0.06 9.82 -9.64
N SER A 13 -0.48 9.40 -10.78
CA SER A 13 -1.34 8.25 -10.89
C SER A 13 -0.44 7.06 -10.62
N GLY A 14 -0.11 6.86 -9.34
CA GLY A 14 0.58 5.67 -8.90
C GLY A 14 -0.24 4.49 -9.39
N SER A 15 0.38 3.64 -10.21
CA SER A 15 -0.27 2.42 -10.69
C SER A 15 -0.88 1.70 -9.48
N PRO A 16 -2.16 1.30 -9.53
CA PRO A 16 -2.80 0.65 -8.40
C PRO A 16 -1.99 -0.59 -8.06
N MET A 17 -1.38 -0.59 -6.88
CA MET A 17 -0.63 -1.75 -6.42
C MET A 17 -1.60 -2.91 -6.24
N ALA A 18 -1.22 -4.10 -6.69
CA ALA A 18 -2.01 -5.28 -6.44
C ALA A 18 -2.15 -5.50 -4.93
N MET A 19 -3.35 -5.89 -4.50
CA MET A 19 -3.61 -6.18 -3.09
C MET A 19 -2.81 -7.41 -2.65
N PRO A 20 -2.27 -7.44 -1.41
CA PRO A 20 -1.58 -8.61 -0.89
C PRO A 20 -2.47 -9.86 -0.85
N ALA A 21 -1.87 -11.04 -1.00
CA ALA A 21 -2.59 -12.30 -0.83
C ALA A 21 -3.01 -12.50 0.64
N THR A 22 -4.07 -13.28 0.85
CA THR A 22 -4.42 -13.76 2.20
C THR A 22 -3.43 -14.82 2.66
N PHE A 23 -3.23 -14.90 3.97
CA PHE A 23 -2.27 -15.80 4.60
C PHE A 23 -2.96 -16.81 5.51
N ALA A 24 -2.79 -18.10 5.20
CA ALA A 24 -3.40 -19.21 5.93
C ALA A 24 -2.48 -19.84 7.00
N GLY A 25 -1.30 -19.25 7.27
CA GLY A 25 -0.36 -19.75 8.28
C GLY A 25 0.79 -20.63 7.77
N GLU A 26 0.93 -20.79 6.44
CA GLU A 26 2.00 -21.60 5.85
C GLU A 26 3.40 -20.98 6.05
N ALA A 27 4.29 -21.70 6.73
CA ALA A 27 5.63 -21.19 7.05
C ALA A 27 6.47 -20.85 5.81
N VAL A 28 6.27 -21.59 4.71
CA VAL A 28 7.00 -21.40 3.45
C VAL A 28 6.63 -20.07 2.78
N GLU A 29 5.38 -19.63 2.94
CA GLU A 29 4.86 -18.40 2.31
C GLU A 29 4.94 -17.18 3.22
N CYS A 30 5.21 -17.38 4.51
CA CYS A 30 5.24 -16.31 5.53
C CYS A 30 6.17 -15.15 5.15
N SER A 31 7.38 -15.45 4.70
CA SER A 31 8.36 -14.42 4.29
C SER A 31 7.89 -13.63 3.07
N GLY A 32 7.29 -14.30 2.08
CA GLY A 32 6.72 -13.67 0.89
C GLY A 32 5.51 -12.79 1.22
N PHE A 33 4.61 -13.29 2.07
CA PHE A 33 3.44 -12.57 2.56
C PHE A 33 3.84 -11.26 3.26
N LEU A 34 4.76 -11.33 4.23
CA LEU A 34 5.22 -10.15 4.96
C LEU A 34 5.89 -9.12 4.04
N LEU A 35 6.66 -9.59 3.05
CA LEU A 35 7.27 -8.71 2.05
C LEU A 35 6.20 -7.99 1.22
N GLN A 36 5.18 -8.70 0.74
CA GLN A 36 4.09 -8.12 -0.05
C GLN A 36 3.32 -7.07 0.74
N VAL A 37 2.99 -7.35 2.01
CA VAL A 37 2.32 -6.39 2.91
C VAL A 37 3.21 -5.17 3.17
N ASN A 38 4.49 -5.37 3.44
CA ASN A 38 5.42 -4.26 3.69
C ASN A 38 5.55 -3.33 2.47
N LEU A 39 5.69 -3.90 1.27
CA LEU A 39 5.73 -3.14 0.02
C LEU A 39 4.42 -2.39 -0.21
N PHE A 40 3.27 -3.02 0.06
CA PHE A 40 1.96 -2.41 -0.08
C PHE A 40 1.81 -1.15 0.78
N ILE A 41 2.19 -1.26 2.06
CA ILE A 41 2.17 -0.15 3.02
C ILE A 41 3.15 0.96 2.58
N ARG A 42 4.35 0.59 2.12
CA ARG A 42 5.40 1.54 1.74
C ARG A 42 5.03 2.44 0.57
N MET A 43 4.31 1.94 -0.44
CA MET A 43 3.89 2.82 -1.54
C MET A 43 2.60 3.59 -1.23
N GLN A 44 1.89 3.25 -0.17
CA GLN A 44 0.63 3.92 0.22
C GLN A 44 0.68 4.46 1.65
N PRO A 45 1.73 5.24 2.03
CA PRO A 45 1.92 5.67 3.41
C PRO A 45 0.77 6.53 3.95
N GLN A 46 0.06 7.24 3.06
CA GLN A 46 -1.13 8.02 3.40
C GLN A 46 -2.28 7.17 3.99
N LEU A 47 -2.39 5.89 3.62
CA LEU A 47 -3.44 4.99 4.14
C LEU A 47 -3.05 4.35 5.48
N PHE A 48 -1.76 4.37 5.81
CA PHE A 48 -1.18 3.64 6.94
C PHE A 48 -0.43 4.59 7.88
N THR A 49 -1.11 5.66 8.28
CA THR A 49 -0.56 6.74 9.13
C THR A 49 -0.38 6.34 10.60
N SER A 50 -1.06 5.29 11.06
CA SER A 50 -0.89 4.71 12.39
C SER A 50 -0.46 3.26 12.30
N ASP A 51 0.28 2.78 13.30
CA ASP A 51 0.61 1.37 13.43
C ASP A 51 -0.64 0.51 13.63
N ASP A 52 -1.69 1.02 14.29
CA ASP A 52 -2.99 0.35 14.36
C ASP A 52 -3.58 0.06 12.97
N ALA A 53 -3.45 0.99 12.02
CA ALA A 53 -3.96 0.80 10.66
C ALA A 53 -3.16 -0.29 9.92
N LYS A 54 -1.84 -0.35 10.13
CA LYS A 54 -0.98 -1.40 9.57
C LYS A 54 -1.32 -2.77 10.15
N VAL A 55 -1.52 -2.83 11.46
CA VAL A 55 -1.87 -4.07 12.18
C VAL A 55 -3.27 -4.54 11.77
N ALA A 56 -4.26 -3.66 11.75
CA ALA A 56 -5.61 -3.99 11.31
C ALA A 56 -5.63 -4.53 9.87
N PHE A 57 -4.85 -3.93 8.97
CA PHE A 57 -4.69 -4.43 7.61
C PHE A 57 -4.03 -5.81 7.55
N LEU A 58 -2.94 -6.01 8.29
CA LEU A 58 -2.29 -7.33 8.36
C LEU A 58 -3.26 -8.41 8.86
N ILE A 59 -4.04 -8.10 9.90
CA ILE A 59 -5.06 -9.01 10.44
C ILE A 59 -6.16 -9.29 9.42
N SER A 60 -6.57 -8.29 8.63
CA SER A 60 -7.60 -8.46 7.59
C SER A 60 -7.20 -9.41 6.46
N LEU A 61 -5.90 -9.71 6.34
CA LEU A 61 -5.37 -10.63 5.34
C LEU A 61 -5.21 -12.06 5.89
N LEU A 62 -5.50 -12.32 7.15
CA LEU A 62 -5.42 -13.67 7.73
C LEU A 62 -6.69 -14.48 7.42
N THR A 63 -6.57 -15.80 7.30
CA THR A 63 -7.68 -16.77 7.08
C THR A 63 -7.70 -17.84 8.16
#